data_AF-A0A2G9NN84-F1
#
_entry.id   AF-A0A2G9NN84-F1
#
_cell.length_a   1.000
_cell.length_b   1.000
_cell.length_c   1.000
_cell.angle_alpha   90.00
_cell.angle_beta   90.00
_cell.angle_gamma   90.00
#
_symmetry.space_group_name_H-M   'P 1'
#
loop_
_entity.id
_entity.type
_entity.pdbx_description
1 polymer ?
#
loop_
_entity_poly.entity_id
_entity_poly.type
_entity_poly.pdbx_seq_one_letter_code
_entity_poly.pdbx_strand_id
1 'polypeptide(L)' 'MENISLKLERKFLEAINKVMKKHNYMTKAEFIRESIRDKIQKLEEKEILEDKDVMAQIKESEKNRKKGKSWELKY' A
#
# COMPACT_ATOMS: atom_id res chain seq x y z
N MET A 1 -18.72 -12.15 -4.26
CA MET A 1 -19.01 -10.79 -3.76
C MET A 1 -19.91 -10.97 -2.55
N GLU A 2 -19.49 -10.47 -1.40
CA GLU A 2 -20.32 -10.42 -0.19
C GLU A 2 -20.87 -9.00 -0.02
N ASN A 3 -22.10 -8.90 0.47
CA ASN A 3 -22.74 -7.60 0.70
C ASN A 3 -22.57 -7.19 2.16
N ILE A 4 -22.07 -5.98 2.37
CA ILE A 4 -21.94 -5.36 3.68
C ILE A 4 -22.76 -4.06 3.72
N SER A 5 -23.33 -3.76 4.88
CA SER A 5 -24.03 -2.49 5.12
C SER A 5 -23.23 -1.67 6.13
N LEU A 6 -22.99 -0.39 5.80
CA LEU A 6 -22.19 0.52 6.62
C LEU A 6 -23.04 1.72 7.04
N LYS A 7 -22.99 2.08 8.33
CA LYS A 7 -23.50 3.36 8.82
C LYS A 7 -22.33 4.33 8.91
N LEU A 8 -22.46 5.47 8.23
CA LEU A 8 -21.43 6.51 8.17
C LEU A 8 -22.01 7.84 8.63
N GLU A 9 -21.17 8.68 9.22
CA GLU A 9 -21.54 10.04 9.52
C GLU A 9 -21.91 10.82 8.25
N ARG A 10 -22.94 11.66 8.35
CA ARG A 10 -23.45 12.41 7.19
C ARG A 10 -22.38 13.28 6.53
N LYS A 11 -21.61 14.03 7.33
CA LYS A 11 -20.52 14.89 6.82
C LYS A 11 -19.44 14.08 6.11
N PHE A 12 -19.13 12.88 6.61
CA PHE A 12 -18.18 11.99 5.98
C PHE A 12 -18.70 11.46 4.64
N LEU A 13 -19.99 11.10 4.57
CA LEU A 13 -20.63 10.69 3.32
C LEU A 13 -20.62 11.81 2.27
N GLU A 14 -20.84 13.06 2.69
CA GLU A 14 -20.74 14.24 1.82
C GLU A 14 -19.32 14.43 1.29
N ALA A 15 -18.30 14.25 2.13
CA ALA A 15 -16.90 14.28 1.71
C ALA A 15 -16.58 13.18 0.69
N ILE A 16 -17.05 11.95 0.92
CA ILE A 16 -16.93 10.84 -0.04
C ILE A 16 -17.54 11.22 -1.38
N ASN A 17 -18.78 11.72 -1.40
CA ASN A 17 -19.44 12.10 -2.65
C ASN A 17 -18.69 13.21 -3.41
N LYS A 18 -18.07 14.16 -2.70
CA LYS A 18 -17.26 15.22 -3.31
C LYS A 18 -16.01 14.66 -3.98
N VAL A 19 -15.30 13.77 -3.31
CA VAL A 19 -14.12 13.09 -3.85
C VAL A 19 -14.50 12.19 -5.03
N MET A 20 -15.58 11.42 -4.90
CA MET A 20 -16.09 10.58 -5.98
C MET A 20 -16.32 11.37 -7.27
N LYS A 21 -17.00 12.52 -7.18
CA LYS A 21 -17.24 13.40 -8.33
C LYS A 21 -15.94 13.93 -8.94
N LYS A 22 -14.97 14.31 -8.10
CA LYS A 22 -13.67 14.83 -8.55
C LYS A 22 -12.85 13.79 -9.32
N HIS A 23 -12.98 12.52 -8.94
CA HIS A 23 -12.20 11.41 -9.51
C HIS A 23 -13.04 10.51 -10.43
N ASN A 24 -14.23 10.96 -10.84
CA ASN A 24 -15.14 10.28 -11.78
C ASN A 24 -15.55 8.85 -11.37
N TYR A 25 -15.67 8.57 -10.07
CA TYR A 25 -16.19 7.29 -9.60
C TYR A 25 -17.70 7.20 -9.84
N MET A 26 -18.16 6.09 -10.41
CA MET A 26 -19.57 5.89 -10.73
C MET A 26 -20.38 5.46 -9.51
N THR A 27 -19.81 4.61 -8.64
CA THR A 27 -20.54 4.06 -7.49
C THR A 27 -19.76 4.17 -6.18
N LYS A 28 -20.49 4.30 -5.05
CA LYS A 28 -19.86 4.32 -3.71
C LYS A 28 -19.13 3.01 -3.42
N ALA A 29 -19.70 1.89 -3.88
CA ALA A 29 -19.13 0.57 -3.66
C ALA A 29 -17.79 0.42 -4.40
N GLU A 30 -17.67 0.93 -5.62
CA GLU A 30 -16.41 0.99 -6.36
C GLU A 30 -15.37 1.84 -5.62
N PHE A 31 -15.72 3.09 -5.29
CA PHE A 31 -14.83 3.99 -4.55
C PHE A 31 -14.33 3.38 -3.23
N ILE A 32 -15.23 2.78 -2.45
CA ILE A 32 -14.90 2.17 -1.15
C ILE A 32 -14.00 0.95 -1.34
N ARG A 33 -14.30 0.07 -2.31
CA ARG A 33 -13.46 -1.12 -2.58
C ARG A 33 -12.04 -0.74 -2.98
N GLU A 34 -11.89 0.24 -3.87
CA GLU A 34 -10.58 0.71 -4.32
C GLU A 34 -9.82 1.38 -3.17
N SER A 35 -10.48 2.26 -2.42
CA SER A 35 -9.89 2.92 -1.25
C SER A 35 -9.41 1.93 -0.18
N ILE A 36 -10.17 0.86 0.06
CA ILE A 36 -9.79 -0.20 1.00
C ILE A 36 -8.61 -1.01 0.45
N ARG A 37 -8.61 -1.37 -0.85
CA ARG A 37 -7.49 -2.08 -1.49
C ARG A 37 -6.19 -1.29 -1.37
N ASP A 38 -6.22 -0.01 -1.74
CA ASP A 38 -5.07 0.87 -1.64
C ASP A 38 -4.56 1.00 -0.20
N LYS A 39 -5.48 1.01 0.77
CA LYS A 39 -5.11 1.08 2.18
C LYS A 39 -4.47 -0.21 2.66
N ILE A 40 -4.99 -1.37 2.28
CA ILE A 40 -4.43 -2.69 2.61
C ILE A 40 -3.02 -2.80 2.04
N GLN A 41 -2.84 -2.52 0.75
CA GLN A 41 -1.53 -2.59 0.10
C GLN A 41 -0.51 -1.67 0.79
N LYS A 42 -0.90 -0.44 1.14
CA LYS A 42 -0.01 0.49 1.88
C LYS A 42 0.31 0.03 3.29
N LEU A 43 -0.54 -0.78 3.93
CA LEU A 43 -0.25 -1.35 5.24
C LEU A 43 0.73 -2.51 5.10
N GLU A 44 0.51 -3.41 4.12
CA GLU A 44 1.43 -4.51 3.81
C GLU A 44 2.83 -3.99 3.43
N GLU A 45 2.92 -2.97 2.57
CA GLU A 45 4.19 -2.33 2.20
C GLU A 45 4.91 -1.73 3.41
N LYS A 46 4.16 -1.15 4.36
CA LYS A 46 4.73 -0.60 5.60
C LYS A 46 5.24 -1.71 6.51
N GLU A 47 4.50 -2.79 6.65
CA GLU A 47 4.90 -3.94 7.47
C GLU A 47 6.18 -4.57 6.90
N ILE A 48 6.30 -4.71 5.57
CA ILE A 48 7.52 -5.19 4.91
C ILE A 48 8.70 -4.24 5.15
N LEU A 49 8.47 -2.92 5.09
CA LEU A 49 9.53 -1.93 5.35
C LEU A 49 9.95 -1.90 6.83
N GLU A 50 9.01 -2.15 7.74
CA GLU A 50 9.26 -2.23 9.18
C GLU A 50 9.82 -3.58 9.61
N ASP A 51 9.77 -4.58 8.72
CA ASP A 51 10.41 -5.87 8.92
C ASP A 51 11.94 -5.70 9.03
N LYS A 52 12.42 -5.91 10.26
CA LYS A 52 13.82 -5.76 10.63
C LYS A 52 14.71 -6.70 9.83
N ASP A 53 14.20 -7.86 9.40
CA ASP A 53 14.97 -8.86 8.66
C ASP A 53 15.19 -8.41 7.21
N VAL A 54 14.14 -7.88 6.56
CA VAL A 54 14.24 -7.29 5.22
C VAL A 54 15.16 -6.08 5.23
N MET A 55 15.02 -5.19 6.22
CA MET A 55 15.89 -4.02 6.34
C MET A 55 17.34 -4.37 6.70
N ALA A 56 17.57 -5.45 7.45
CA ALA A 56 18.91 -5.96 7.72
C ALA A 56 19.57 -6.48 6.45
N GLN A 57 18.85 -7.25 5.62
CA GLN A 57 19.35 -7.75 4.34
C GLN A 57 19.65 -6.61 3.35
N ILE A 58 18.78 -5.59 3.29
CA ILE A 58 19.01 -4.39 2.47
C ILE A 58 20.29 -3.67 2.93
N LYS A 59 20.44 -3.41 4.23
CA LYS A 59 21.66 -2.77 4.78
C LYS A 59 22.92 -3.59 4.51
N GLU A 60 22.85 -4.91 4.63
CA GLU A 60 23.96 -5.82 4.36
C GLU A 60 24.36 -5.79 2.88
N SER A 61 23.39 -5.84 1.96
CA SER A 61 23.62 -5.75 0.52
C SER A 61 24.20 -4.39 0.10
N GLU A 62 23.72 -3.28 0.68
CA GLU A 62 24.28 -1.94 0.45
C GLU A 62 25.72 -1.80 0.97
N LYS A 63 26.01 -2.38 2.15
CA LYS A 63 27.36 -2.40 2.72
C LYS A 63 28.32 -3.21 1.84
N ASN A 64 27.86 -4.32 1.27
CA ASN A 64 28.65 -5.16 0.37
C ASN A 64 28.88 -4.49 -1.00
N ARG A 65 27.87 -3.80 -1.52
CA ARG A 65 27.96 -3.00 -2.77
C ARG A 65 28.91 -1.82 -2.61
N LYS A 66 28.89 -1.11 -1.48
CA LYS A 66 29.86 -0.02 -1.18
C LYS A 66 31.28 -0.52 -0.93
N LYS A 67 31.45 -1.77 -0.49
CA LYS A 67 32.75 -2.41 -0.28
C LYS A 67 33.35 -3.04 -1.54
N GLY A 68 32.72 -2.88 -2.72
CA GLY A 68 33.30 -3.30 -4.00
C GLY A 68 33.56 -4.80 -4.12
N LYS A 69 32.89 -5.66 -3.34
CA LYS A 69 33.00 -7.11 -3.49
C LYS A 69 32.07 -7.57 -4.62
N SER A 70 32.55 -7.44 -5.85
CA SER A 70 32.06 -8.25 -6.97
C SER A 70 32.50 -9.69 -6.70
N TRP A 71 31.56 -10.60 -6.51
CA TRP A 71 31.87 -12.02 -6.55
C TRP A 71 32.00 -12.37 -8.03
N GLU A 72 33.22 -12.63 -8.49
CA GLU A 72 33.45 -13.29 -9.77
C GLU A 72 32.73 -14.65 -9.72
N LEU A 73 31.62 -14.75 -10.45
CA LEU A 73 31.02 -16.04 -10.78
C LEU A 73 32.02 -16.76 -11.68
N LYS A 74 32.82 -17.66 -11.08
CA LYS A 74 33.58 -18.65 -11.84
C LYS A 74 32.59 -19.69 -12.35
N TYR A 75 32.33 -19.64 -13.66
CA TYR A 75 31.75 -20.76 -14.42
C TYR A 75 32.76 -21.90 -14.53
#